data_AF-A0A660YK11-F1
#
_entry.id   AF-A0A660YK11-F1
#
_cell.length_a   1.000
_cell.length_b   1.000
_cell.length_c   1.000
_cell.angle_alpha   90.00
_cell.angle_beta   90.00
_cell.angle_gamma   90.00
#
_symmetry.space_group_name_H-M   'P 1'
#
loop_
_entity.id
_entity.type
_entity.pdbx_description
1 polymer ?
#
loop_
_entity_poly.entity_id
_entity_poly.type
_entity_poly.pdbx_seq_one_letter_code
_entity_poly.pdbx_strand_id
1 'polypeptide(L)'
;MSMFCFQCQETAKNQGCTVKGVCGKNDTTSNLMDVLIYTLKGISIWGLKNYELGHDIKKYGRFISKGLFTTITNVTFDDERVSELIREALTIRDYAKEEFLKSFAEKTGNEFTETVHDSAVWTGSTTQDFLFKSTEVNILSTTPDEDKRSLRELLIIGLKGIAAYAEHAYVLGYEDDSVYIFFMNALKSTTEDLAQETMLDFVIQAGKVSVDTMALLDKANTETYGNPEITKVNIGVRNNPGILISGHDLKDMQELLDQTQGTGVDVYTHGEMLPANYYPAFKKYDHFVGNYGNAWWKQNVEFEQFNGPILMTTNCLVPPKDSYKERVFTTGNVGFPGVKHIPD
;
A
#
# COMPACT_ATOMS: atom_id res chain seq x y z
N MET A 1 -0.87 -4.38 -26.24
CA MET A 1 -1.42 -3.68 -25.06
C MET A 1 -0.22 -3.11 -24.32
N SER A 2 -0.25 -1.85 -23.90
CA SER A 2 0.91 -1.26 -23.20
C SER A 2 0.90 -1.52 -21.70
N MET A 3 -0.28 -1.89 -21.15
CA MET A 3 -0.47 -2.34 -19.76
C MET A 3 -1.64 -3.33 -19.68
N PHE A 4 -1.86 -3.93 -18.51
CA PHE A 4 -3.13 -4.58 -18.14
C PHE A 4 -3.41 -4.40 -16.65
N CYS A 5 -4.48 -3.71 -16.29
CA CYS A 5 -4.86 -3.52 -14.88
C CYS A 5 -6.39 -3.54 -14.74
N PHE A 6 -6.89 -4.32 -13.78
CA PHE A 6 -8.32 -4.51 -13.54
C PHE A 6 -8.74 -4.48 -12.07
N GLN A 7 -7.87 -3.99 -11.17
CA GLN A 7 -8.06 -4.11 -9.72
C GLN A 7 -9.13 -3.19 -9.11
N CYS A 8 -9.68 -2.24 -9.86
CA CYS A 8 -10.69 -1.30 -9.35
C CYS A 8 -12.01 -1.41 -10.10
N GLN A 9 -13.09 -1.01 -9.43
CA GLN A 9 -14.45 -1.07 -9.95
C GLN A 9 -14.63 -0.25 -11.24
N GLU A 10 -13.87 0.83 -11.40
CA GLU A 10 -13.93 1.72 -12.58
C GLU A 10 -13.11 1.21 -13.78
N THR A 11 -12.57 -0.01 -13.73
CA THR A 11 -11.74 -0.54 -14.80
C THR A 11 -12.45 -0.48 -16.16
N ALA A 12 -11.70 -0.18 -17.22
CA ALA A 12 -12.26 0.06 -18.55
C ALA A 12 -13.11 -1.13 -19.02
N LYS A 13 -14.36 -0.82 -19.40
CA LYS A 13 -15.38 -1.78 -19.86
C LYS A 13 -15.69 -2.90 -18.87
N ASN A 14 -15.35 -2.74 -17.59
CA ASN A 14 -15.39 -3.81 -16.59
C ASN A 14 -14.60 -5.06 -17.04
N GLN A 15 -13.48 -4.85 -17.75
CA GLN A 15 -12.61 -5.91 -18.27
C GLN A 15 -11.15 -5.67 -17.90
N GLY A 16 -10.63 -4.47 -18.18
CA GLY A 16 -9.22 -4.16 -17.96
C GLY A 16 -8.78 -2.89 -18.69
N CYS A 17 -7.98 -2.07 -18.02
CA CYS A 17 -7.31 -0.93 -18.62
C CYS A 17 -6.07 -1.40 -19.39
N THR A 18 -5.99 -1.10 -20.70
CA THR A 18 -4.95 -1.67 -21.59
C THR A 18 -4.02 -0.64 -22.26
N VAL A 19 -4.26 0.64 -22.03
CA VAL A 19 -3.50 1.77 -22.58
C VAL A 19 -3.17 2.79 -21.50
N LYS A 20 -4.20 3.25 -20.78
CA LYS A 20 -4.10 4.12 -19.61
C LYS A 20 -5.22 3.75 -18.64
N GLY A 21 -4.96 3.82 -17.34
CA GLY A 21 -5.97 3.61 -16.31
C GLY A 21 -7.06 4.68 -16.35
N VAL A 22 -8.31 4.32 -16.07
CA VAL A 22 -9.41 5.29 -15.89
C VAL A 22 -9.09 6.25 -14.74
N CYS A 23 -8.38 5.78 -13.72
CA CYS A 23 -7.84 6.59 -12.61
C CYS A 23 -6.72 7.56 -13.01
N GLY A 24 -6.25 7.53 -14.27
CA GLY A 24 -5.16 8.37 -14.77
C GLY A 24 -3.77 7.73 -14.69
N LYS A 25 -3.63 6.50 -14.15
CA LYS A 25 -2.36 5.77 -14.08
C LYS A 25 -1.81 5.48 -15.48
N ASN A 26 -0.56 5.87 -15.74
CA ASN A 26 0.12 5.58 -17.00
C ASN A 26 0.52 4.08 -17.08
N ASP A 27 0.80 3.63 -18.29
CA ASP A 27 1.26 2.26 -18.55
C ASP A 27 2.60 1.96 -17.88
N THR A 28 3.57 2.88 -17.92
CA THR A 28 4.86 2.76 -17.23
C THR A 28 4.68 2.50 -15.74
N THR A 29 3.88 3.32 -15.05
CA THR A 29 3.59 3.14 -13.62
C THR A 29 2.94 1.79 -13.35
N SER A 30 1.97 1.39 -14.19
CA SER A 30 1.29 0.09 -14.03
C SER A 30 2.27 -1.08 -14.19
N ASN A 31 3.13 -1.01 -15.19
CA ASN A 31 4.11 -2.05 -15.51
C ASN A 31 5.18 -2.16 -14.41
N LEU A 32 5.62 -1.04 -13.83
CA LEU A 32 6.52 -1.03 -12.69
C LEU A 32 5.86 -1.65 -11.45
N MET A 33 4.56 -1.38 -11.20
CA MET A 33 3.83 -2.03 -10.11
C MET A 33 3.76 -3.56 -10.28
N ASP A 34 3.62 -4.07 -11.50
CA ASP A 34 3.66 -5.52 -11.77
C ASP A 34 5.04 -6.12 -11.40
N VAL A 35 6.13 -5.42 -11.71
CA VAL A 35 7.50 -5.83 -11.36
C VAL A 35 7.75 -5.75 -9.86
N LEU A 36 7.18 -4.75 -9.18
CA LEU A 36 7.24 -4.66 -7.72
C LEU A 36 6.57 -5.89 -7.09
N ILE A 37 5.31 -6.19 -7.44
CA ILE A 37 4.60 -7.39 -6.96
C ILE A 37 5.38 -8.66 -7.26
N TYR A 38 5.90 -8.79 -8.48
CA TYR A 38 6.76 -9.90 -8.87
C TYR A 38 7.98 -10.05 -7.95
N THR A 39 8.65 -8.96 -7.61
CA THR A 39 9.83 -8.97 -6.73
C THR A 39 9.44 -9.33 -5.28
N LEU A 40 8.28 -8.89 -4.80
CA LEU A 40 7.74 -9.28 -3.48
C LEU A 40 7.49 -10.79 -3.38
N LYS A 41 7.09 -11.46 -4.48
CA LYS A 41 7.02 -12.93 -4.52
C LYS A 41 8.40 -13.56 -4.30
N GLY A 42 9.46 -12.96 -4.85
CA GLY A 42 10.85 -13.35 -4.60
C GLY A 42 11.27 -13.23 -3.13
N ILE A 43 10.96 -12.10 -2.49
CA ILE A 43 11.19 -11.90 -1.05
C ILE A 43 10.45 -12.99 -0.26
N SER A 44 9.20 -13.27 -0.62
CA SER A 44 8.36 -14.24 0.08
C SER A 44 8.93 -15.66 0.05
N ILE A 45 9.52 -16.09 -1.07
CA ILE A 45 10.15 -17.41 -1.21
C ILE A 45 11.32 -17.55 -0.24
N TRP A 46 12.25 -16.58 -0.22
CA TRP A 46 13.40 -16.64 0.67
C TRP A 46 13.04 -16.35 2.13
N GLY A 47 12.10 -15.45 2.37
CA GLY A 47 11.60 -15.12 3.71
C GLY A 47 10.99 -16.33 4.40
N LEU A 48 10.17 -17.13 3.71
CA LEU A 48 9.62 -18.37 4.26
C LEU A 48 10.70 -19.41 4.53
N LYS A 49 11.67 -19.57 3.62
CA LYS A 49 12.81 -20.48 3.84
C LYS A 49 13.66 -20.06 5.05
N ASN A 50 13.86 -18.76 5.26
CA ASN A 50 14.51 -18.25 6.47
C ASN A 50 13.69 -18.51 7.73
N TYR A 51 12.37 -18.33 7.66
CA TYR A 51 11.46 -18.63 8.76
C TYR A 51 11.50 -20.10 9.17
N GLU A 52 11.55 -21.03 8.21
CA GLU A 52 11.73 -22.47 8.46
C GLU A 52 13.05 -22.77 9.19
N LEU A 53 14.07 -21.91 9.03
CA LEU A 53 15.32 -21.99 9.76
C LEU A 53 15.31 -21.19 11.08
N GLY A 54 14.18 -20.62 11.49
CA GLY A 54 14.01 -19.92 12.77
C GLY A 54 14.46 -18.46 12.76
N HIS A 55 14.62 -17.84 11.59
CA HIS A 55 14.92 -16.41 11.47
C HIS A 55 13.68 -15.53 11.60
N ASP A 56 13.90 -14.28 11.99
CA ASP A 56 12.85 -13.26 12.09
C ASP A 56 12.29 -12.87 10.71
N ILE A 57 10.96 -12.77 10.62
CA ILE A 57 10.22 -12.47 9.40
C ILE A 57 9.82 -11.01 9.27
N LYS A 58 9.90 -10.23 10.35
CA LYS A 58 9.28 -8.90 10.43
C LYS A 58 9.82 -7.96 9.37
N LYS A 59 11.13 -7.96 9.12
CA LYS A 59 11.75 -7.13 8.08
C LYS A 59 11.16 -7.40 6.68
N TYR A 60 10.86 -8.66 6.37
CA TYR A 60 10.25 -9.06 5.10
C TYR A 60 8.77 -8.69 5.07
N GLY A 61 8.04 -9.02 6.14
CA GLY A 61 6.62 -8.73 6.27
C GLY A 61 6.28 -7.25 6.16
N ARG A 62 7.02 -6.39 6.88
CA ARG A 62 6.87 -4.93 6.84
C ARG A 62 7.12 -4.38 5.43
N PHE A 63 8.19 -4.80 4.78
CA PHE A 63 8.48 -4.34 3.42
C PHE A 63 7.46 -4.85 2.39
N ILE A 64 7.01 -6.10 2.52
CA ILE A 64 5.95 -6.66 1.66
C ILE A 64 4.64 -5.87 1.85
N SER A 65 4.30 -5.49 3.09
CA SER A 65 3.12 -4.68 3.37
C SER A 65 3.19 -3.33 2.63
N LYS A 66 4.31 -2.62 2.79
CA LYS A 66 4.61 -1.35 2.11
C LYS A 66 4.51 -1.45 0.58
N GLY A 67 5.14 -2.48 0.02
CA GLY A 67 5.12 -2.73 -1.42
C GLY A 67 3.71 -3.03 -1.94
N LEU A 68 2.94 -3.87 -1.23
CA LEU A 68 1.55 -4.18 -1.59
C LEU A 68 0.67 -2.92 -1.54
N PHE A 69 0.74 -2.16 -0.45
CA PHE A 69 -0.04 -0.93 -0.26
C PHE A 69 0.29 0.09 -1.36
N THR A 70 1.56 0.28 -1.70
CA THR A 70 1.98 1.20 -2.77
C THR A 70 1.26 0.93 -4.11
N THR A 71 0.88 -0.31 -4.39
CA THR A 71 0.21 -0.68 -5.65
C THR A 71 -1.33 -0.59 -5.62
N ILE A 72 -1.92 -0.11 -4.52
CA ILE A 72 -3.35 0.17 -4.44
C ILE A 72 -3.70 1.34 -5.37
N THR A 73 -4.93 1.31 -5.90
CA THR A 73 -5.47 2.38 -6.74
C THR A 73 -5.38 3.74 -6.03
N ASN A 74 -4.83 4.74 -6.73
CA ASN A 74 -4.69 6.11 -6.25
C ASN A 74 -3.75 6.29 -5.04
N VAL A 75 -2.80 5.37 -4.81
CA VAL A 75 -1.70 5.57 -3.84
C VAL A 75 -0.53 6.31 -4.49
N THR A 76 0.09 5.73 -5.53
CA THR A 76 1.21 6.38 -6.23
C THR A 76 1.03 6.42 -7.76
N PHE A 77 1.49 7.51 -8.35
CA PHE A 77 1.63 7.73 -9.79
C PHE A 77 3.09 8.05 -10.18
N ASP A 78 4.01 7.86 -9.24
CA ASP A 78 5.42 8.25 -9.39
C ASP A 78 6.29 7.04 -9.77
N ASP A 79 6.73 7.04 -11.03
CA ASP A 79 7.55 5.96 -11.61
C ASP A 79 8.91 5.81 -10.92
N GLU A 80 9.53 6.91 -10.47
CA GLU A 80 10.83 6.82 -9.80
C GLU A 80 10.65 6.19 -8.43
N ARG A 81 9.62 6.59 -7.69
CA ARG A 81 9.30 5.99 -6.39
C ARG A 81 9.04 4.49 -6.48
N VAL A 82 8.29 4.04 -7.50
CA VAL A 82 8.07 2.60 -7.71
C VAL A 82 9.38 1.90 -8.12
N SER A 83 10.22 2.55 -8.92
CA SER A 83 11.53 2.02 -9.32
C SER A 83 12.49 1.88 -8.12
N GLU A 84 12.53 2.86 -7.22
CA GLU A 84 13.28 2.81 -5.97
C GLU A 84 12.81 1.65 -5.09
N LEU A 85 11.50 1.46 -4.93
CA LEU A 85 10.95 0.33 -4.20
C LEU A 85 11.32 -1.02 -4.82
N ILE A 86 11.40 -1.13 -6.16
CA ILE A 86 11.89 -2.36 -6.81
C ILE A 86 13.37 -2.61 -6.44
N ARG A 87 14.22 -1.58 -6.45
CA ARG A 87 15.64 -1.70 -6.06
C ARG A 87 15.79 -2.12 -4.60
N GLU A 88 15.00 -1.53 -3.71
CA GLU A 88 14.94 -1.92 -2.30
C GLU A 88 14.45 -3.38 -2.14
N ALA A 89 13.41 -3.77 -2.89
CA ALA A 89 12.87 -5.11 -2.88
C ALA A 89 13.91 -6.16 -3.31
N LEU A 90 14.68 -5.86 -4.36
CA LEU A 90 15.77 -6.72 -4.83
C LEU A 90 16.87 -6.83 -3.76
N THR A 91 17.24 -5.72 -3.12
CA THR A 91 18.23 -5.71 -2.03
C THR A 91 17.78 -6.59 -0.85
N ILE A 92 16.52 -6.46 -0.43
CA ILE A 92 15.95 -7.25 0.68
C ILE A 92 15.87 -8.73 0.31
N ARG A 93 15.48 -9.04 -0.93
CA ARG A 93 15.43 -10.42 -1.42
C ARG A 93 16.82 -11.04 -1.45
N ASP A 94 17.82 -10.33 -1.94
CA ASP A 94 19.19 -10.85 -2.07
C ASP A 94 19.81 -11.06 -0.68
N TYR A 95 19.57 -10.13 0.25
CA TYR A 95 19.87 -10.33 1.67
C TYR A 95 19.20 -11.60 2.21
N ALA A 96 17.91 -11.81 1.94
CA ALA A 96 17.18 -13.00 2.41
C ALA A 96 17.77 -14.29 1.85
N LYS A 97 18.12 -14.29 0.56
CA LYS A 97 18.78 -15.41 -0.09
C LYS A 97 20.12 -15.73 0.58
N GLU A 98 20.97 -14.74 0.79
CA GLU A 98 22.28 -14.92 1.43
C GLU A 98 22.17 -15.44 2.86
N GLU A 99 21.24 -14.87 3.66
CA GLU A 99 20.96 -15.31 5.03
C GLU A 99 20.52 -16.78 5.07
N PHE A 100 19.65 -17.18 4.13
CA PHE A 100 19.19 -18.55 4.02
C PHE A 100 20.31 -19.50 3.61
N LEU A 101 21.04 -19.19 2.53
CA LEU A 101 22.08 -20.08 2.00
C LEU A 101 23.18 -20.35 3.04
N LYS A 102 23.59 -19.31 3.77
CA LYS A 102 24.54 -19.44 4.88
C LYS A 102 23.98 -20.36 5.97
N SER A 103 22.78 -20.08 6.44
CA SER A 103 22.15 -20.82 7.54
C SER A 103 21.85 -22.28 7.18
N PHE A 104 21.47 -22.52 5.92
CA PHE A 104 21.22 -23.85 5.38
C PHE A 104 22.50 -24.69 5.33
N ALA A 105 23.59 -24.11 4.80
CA ALA A 105 24.89 -24.78 4.75
C ALA A 105 25.41 -25.09 6.16
N GLU A 106 25.31 -24.14 7.10
CA GLU A 106 25.71 -24.33 8.50
C GLU A 106 24.92 -25.45 9.21
N LYS A 107 23.61 -25.57 8.93
CA LYS A 107 22.74 -26.58 9.57
C LYS A 107 22.80 -27.95 8.93
N THR A 108 22.95 -28.03 7.62
CA THR A 108 22.82 -29.30 6.87
C THR A 108 24.16 -29.85 6.41
N GLY A 109 25.20 -29.02 6.33
CA GLY A 109 26.48 -29.37 5.70
C GLY A 109 26.42 -29.53 4.18
N ASN A 110 25.31 -29.17 3.54
CA ASN A 110 25.08 -29.31 2.11
C ASN A 110 24.88 -27.96 1.42
N GLU A 111 25.19 -27.90 0.13
CA GLU A 111 24.79 -26.79 -0.73
C GLU A 111 23.29 -26.87 -1.08
N PHE A 112 22.63 -25.72 -1.16
CA PHE A 112 21.24 -25.65 -1.59
C PHE A 112 21.15 -25.75 -3.11
N THR A 113 20.48 -26.79 -3.61
CA THR A 113 20.41 -27.11 -5.05
C THR A 113 18.98 -27.12 -5.61
N GLU A 114 17.97 -26.79 -4.80
CA GLU A 114 16.59 -26.76 -5.28
C GLU A 114 16.38 -25.58 -6.24
N THR A 115 15.61 -25.85 -7.31
CA THR A 115 15.13 -24.80 -8.20
C THR A 115 14.12 -23.91 -7.49
N VAL A 116 14.30 -22.60 -7.62
CA VAL A 116 13.35 -21.59 -7.14
C VAL A 116 12.74 -20.83 -8.33
N HIS A 117 11.58 -20.24 -8.12
CA HIS A 117 10.92 -19.41 -9.13
C HIS A 117 11.80 -18.23 -9.55
N ASP A 118 11.66 -17.75 -10.80
CA ASP A 118 12.48 -16.67 -11.37
C ASP A 118 12.48 -15.39 -10.52
N SER A 119 11.37 -15.09 -9.82
CA SER A 119 11.28 -13.93 -8.91
C SER A 119 12.31 -13.96 -7.78
N ALA A 120 12.77 -15.14 -7.41
CA ALA A 120 13.76 -15.37 -6.37
C ALA A 120 15.21 -15.16 -6.86
N VAL A 121 15.44 -14.99 -8.16
CA VAL A 121 16.80 -14.94 -8.75
C VAL A 121 17.03 -13.83 -9.78
N TRP A 122 15.99 -13.36 -10.47
CA TRP A 122 16.11 -12.30 -11.49
C TRP A 122 16.68 -11.00 -10.91
N THR A 123 17.43 -10.20 -11.66
CA THR A 123 17.93 -8.90 -11.18
C THR A 123 17.85 -7.83 -12.28
N GLY A 124 17.82 -6.58 -11.85
CA GLY A 124 17.84 -5.39 -12.70
C GLY A 124 18.25 -4.18 -11.85
N SER A 125 18.74 -3.11 -12.47
CA SER A 125 19.19 -1.92 -11.72
C SER A 125 18.55 -0.63 -12.23
N THR A 126 18.14 -0.59 -13.49
CA THR A 126 17.55 0.59 -14.12
C THR A 126 16.04 0.44 -14.30
N THR A 127 15.35 1.57 -14.37
CA THR A 127 13.92 1.61 -14.72
C THR A 127 13.64 0.91 -16.06
N GLN A 128 14.60 0.95 -17.00
CA GLN A 128 14.46 0.26 -18.29
C GLN A 128 14.53 -1.26 -18.16
N ASP A 129 15.38 -1.79 -17.26
CA ASP A 129 15.41 -3.24 -16.96
C ASP A 129 14.06 -3.69 -16.39
N PHE A 130 13.46 -2.86 -15.54
CA PHE A 130 12.18 -3.14 -14.90
C PHE A 130 11.06 -3.15 -15.94
N LEU A 131 11.00 -2.14 -16.81
CA LEU A 131 10.03 -2.08 -17.91
C LEU A 131 10.23 -3.20 -18.93
N PHE A 132 11.44 -3.70 -19.13
CA PHE A 132 11.65 -4.91 -19.94
C PHE A 132 11.05 -6.13 -19.24
N LYS A 133 11.35 -6.32 -17.95
CA LYS A 133 10.84 -7.44 -17.16
C LYS A 133 9.31 -7.46 -17.07
N SER A 134 8.66 -6.30 -16.99
CA SER A 134 7.19 -6.21 -16.92
C SER A 134 6.49 -6.87 -18.12
N THR A 135 7.13 -6.95 -19.28
CA THR A 135 6.57 -7.64 -20.46
C THR A 135 6.41 -9.15 -20.24
N GLU A 136 7.23 -9.73 -19.36
CA GLU A 136 7.22 -11.15 -19.01
C GLU A 136 6.34 -11.43 -17.78
N VAL A 137 6.25 -10.47 -16.85
CA VAL A 137 5.66 -10.70 -15.51
C VAL A 137 4.29 -10.05 -15.29
N ASN A 138 3.71 -9.41 -16.31
CA ASN A 138 2.35 -8.86 -16.20
C ASN A 138 1.30 -9.96 -16.00
N ILE A 139 0.12 -9.54 -15.56
CA ILE A 139 -1.03 -10.40 -15.20
C ILE A 139 -1.40 -11.39 -16.31
N LEU A 140 -1.35 -10.97 -17.58
CA LEU A 140 -1.74 -11.83 -18.71
C LEU A 140 -0.63 -12.80 -19.12
N SER A 141 0.63 -12.39 -19.04
CA SER A 141 1.77 -13.23 -19.40
C SER A 141 1.99 -14.38 -18.40
N THR A 142 1.75 -14.15 -17.11
CA THR A 142 2.08 -15.12 -16.05
C THR A 142 1.02 -16.20 -15.83
N THR A 143 -0.23 -15.94 -16.20
CA THR A 143 -1.35 -16.88 -15.98
C THR A 143 -2.32 -16.86 -17.17
N PRO A 144 -2.09 -17.67 -18.23
CA PRO A 144 -2.97 -17.70 -19.40
C PRO A 144 -4.37 -18.24 -19.11
N ASP A 145 -4.49 -19.22 -18.22
CA ASP A 145 -5.76 -19.78 -17.74
C ASP A 145 -6.57 -18.71 -16.99
N GLU A 146 -7.80 -18.45 -17.44
CA GLU A 146 -8.62 -17.36 -16.92
C GLU A 146 -9.11 -17.59 -15.49
N ASP A 147 -9.45 -18.83 -15.13
CA ASP A 147 -9.94 -19.16 -13.79
C ASP A 147 -8.80 -19.08 -12.76
N LYS A 148 -7.63 -19.64 -13.10
CA LYS A 148 -6.43 -19.51 -12.26
C LYS A 148 -5.99 -18.06 -12.13
N ARG A 149 -6.07 -17.28 -13.22
CA ARG A 149 -5.76 -15.84 -13.19
C ARG A 149 -6.73 -15.08 -12.29
N SER A 150 -8.03 -15.39 -12.38
CA SER A 150 -9.06 -14.81 -11.52
C SER A 150 -8.76 -15.06 -10.03
N LEU A 151 -8.47 -16.31 -9.65
CA LEU A 151 -8.19 -16.67 -8.25
C LEU A 151 -6.88 -16.03 -7.73
N ARG A 152 -5.81 -16.06 -8.53
CA ARG A 152 -4.53 -15.43 -8.16
C ARG A 152 -4.68 -13.92 -7.96
N GLU A 153 -5.34 -13.24 -8.87
CA GLU A 153 -5.49 -11.79 -8.78
C GLU A 153 -6.51 -11.39 -7.72
N LEU A 154 -7.57 -12.16 -7.48
CA LEU A 154 -8.47 -11.96 -6.35
C LEU A 154 -7.71 -12.05 -5.02
N LEU A 155 -6.82 -13.04 -4.88
CA LEU A 155 -5.93 -13.15 -3.73
C LEU A 155 -5.03 -11.91 -3.61
N ILE A 156 -4.27 -11.56 -4.65
CA ILE A 156 -3.35 -10.41 -4.63
C ILE A 156 -4.08 -9.10 -4.31
N ILE A 157 -5.24 -8.85 -4.92
CA ILE A 157 -6.07 -7.66 -4.63
C ILE A 157 -6.49 -7.64 -3.15
N GLY A 158 -6.90 -8.79 -2.61
CA GLY A 158 -7.21 -8.94 -1.18
C GLY A 158 -6.00 -8.64 -0.29
N LEU A 159 -4.82 -9.20 -0.62
CA LEU A 159 -3.58 -8.96 0.13
C LEU A 159 -3.22 -7.48 0.20
N LYS A 160 -3.43 -6.71 -0.87
CA LYS A 160 -3.17 -5.26 -0.87
C LYS A 160 -4.03 -4.54 0.16
N GLY A 161 -5.33 -4.87 0.24
CA GLY A 161 -6.22 -4.29 1.25
C GLY A 161 -5.79 -4.64 2.67
N ILE A 162 -5.43 -5.91 2.92
CA ILE A 162 -4.94 -6.36 4.23
C ILE A 162 -3.63 -5.65 4.58
N ALA A 163 -2.70 -5.50 3.62
CA ALA A 163 -1.44 -4.82 3.82
C ALA A 163 -1.60 -3.36 4.24
N ALA A 164 -2.57 -2.63 3.66
CA ALA A 164 -2.87 -1.26 4.08
C ALA A 164 -3.29 -1.19 5.57
N TYR A 165 -4.16 -2.10 6.01
CA TYR A 165 -4.57 -2.14 7.43
C TYR A 165 -3.41 -2.53 8.36
N ALA A 166 -2.61 -3.52 7.95
CA ALA A 166 -1.44 -3.97 8.71
C ALA A 166 -0.40 -2.85 8.87
N GLU A 167 -0.23 -2.02 7.84
CA GLU A 167 0.72 -0.90 7.87
C GLU A 167 0.28 0.20 8.83
N HIS A 168 -1.00 0.58 8.83
CA HIS A 168 -1.51 1.55 9.82
C HIS A 168 -1.43 1.01 11.26
N ALA A 169 -1.66 -0.29 11.48
CA ALA A 169 -1.45 -0.90 12.79
C ALA A 169 0.03 -0.81 13.19
N TYR A 170 0.94 -1.13 12.27
CA TYR A 170 2.38 -1.08 12.48
C TYR A 170 2.88 0.34 12.80
N VAL A 171 2.37 1.36 12.13
CA VAL A 171 2.68 2.78 12.38
C VAL A 171 2.40 3.18 13.84
N LEU A 172 1.39 2.56 14.45
CA LEU A 172 1.01 2.72 15.86
C LEU A 172 1.71 1.74 16.81
N GLY A 173 2.62 0.90 16.31
CA GLY A 173 3.38 -0.08 17.11
C GLY A 173 2.69 -1.43 17.31
N TYR A 174 1.65 -1.74 16.53
CA TYR A 174 0.92 -3.02 16.59
C TYR A 174 1.25 -3.86 15.35
N GLU A 175 1.78 -5.05 15.54
CA GLU A 175 2.09 -5.98 14.45
C GLU A 175 1.76 -7.43 14.85
N ASP A 176 1.46 -8.26 13.87
CA ASP A 176 1.19 -9.69 14.05
C ASP A 176 1.95 -10.49 12.98
N ASP A 177 2.90 -11.31 13.43
CA ASP A 177 3.76 -12.12 12.56
C ASP A 177 2.95 -13.09 11.69
N SER A 178 1.77 -13.53 12.13
CA SER A 178 0.90 -14.43 11.37
C SER A 178 0.37 -13.77 10.09
N VAL A 179 0.14 -12.46 10.10
CA VAL A 179 -0.26 -11.68 8.92
C VAL A 179 0.88 -11.66 7.90
N TYR A 180 2.11 -11.42 8.36
CA TYR A 180 3.31 -11.41 7.52
C TYR A 180 3.63 -12.78 6.92
N ILE A 181 3.51 -13.84 7.72
CA ILE A 181 3.64 -15.21 7.25
C ILE A 181 2.59 -15.52 6.19
N PHE A 182 1.35 -15.04 6.37
CA PHE A 182 0.31 -15.22 5.36
C PHE A 182 0.61 -14.45 4.07
N PHE A 183 1.07 -13.20 4.13
CA PHE A 183 1.49 -12.46 2.93
C PHE A 183 2.51 -13.24 2.11
N MET A 184 3.54 -13.78 2.77
CA MET A 184 4.57 -14.53 2.07
C MET A 184 4.03 -15.85 1.48
N ASN A 185 3.22 -16.60 2.23
CA ASN A 185 2.62 -17.84 1.72
C ASN A 185 1.70 -17.57 0.53
N ALA A 186 0.86 -16.54 0.61
CA ALA A 186 -0.07 -16.16 -0.44
C ALA A 186 0.65 -15.62 -1.69
N LEU A 187 1.70 -14.81 -1.54
CA LEU A 187 2.51 -14.36 -2.68
C LEU A 187 3.25 -15.53 -3.34
N LYS A 188 3.85 -16.42 -2.55
CA LYS A 188 4.51 -17.64 -3.04
C LYS A 188 3.54 -18.54 -3.80
N SER A 189 2.32 -18.75 -3.31
CA SER A 189 1.34 -19.63 -3.96
C SER A 189 0.98 -19.16 -5.37
N THR A 190 1.05 -17.85 -5.66
CA THR A 190 0.84 -17.32 -7.02
C THR A 190 1.99 -17.60 -8.00
N THR A 191 3.10 -18.18 -7.54
CA THR A 191 4.22 -18.65 -8.39
C THR A 191 4.14 -20.14 -8.73
N GLU A 192 3.21 -20.87 -8.09
CA GLU A 192 3.10 -22.32 -8.17
C GLU A 192 1.89 -22.73 -9.04
N ASP A 193 2.01 -23.82 -9.78
CA ASP A 193 0.89 -24.39 -10.54
C ASP A 193 -0.02 -25.23 -9.64
N LEU A 194 -0.84 -24.54 -8.84
CA LEU A 194 -1.75 -25.18 -7.89
C LEU A 194 -3.07 -25.62 -8.55
N ALA A 195 -3.78 -26.53 -7.88
CA ALA A 195 -5.16 -26.83 -8.18
C ALA A 195 -6.07 -25.65 -7.80
N GLN A 196 -7.15 -25.42 -8.55
CA GLN A 196 -8.06 -24.31 -8.30
C GLN A 196 -8.69 -24.35 -6.88
N GLU A 197 -8.96 -25.54 -6.36
CA GLU A 197 -9.46 -25.74 -4.98
C GLU A 197 -8.48 -25.16 -3.95
N THR A 198 -7.19 -25.48 -4.08
CA THR A 198 -6.13 -24.93 -3.21
C THR A 198 -5.98 -23.42 -3.39
N MET A 199 -6.11 -22.90 -4.62
CA MET A 199 -6.09 -21.45 -4.86
C MET A 199 -7.27 -20.75 -4.18
N LEU A 200 -8.46 -21.36 -4.22
CA LEU A 200 -9.64 -20.86 -3.52
C LEU A 200 -9.45 -20.88 -2.00
N ASP A 201 -8.81 -21.90 -1.44
CA ASP A 201 -8.50 -21.96 -0.01
C ASP A 201 -7.65 -20.76 0.45
N PHE A 202 -6.66 -20.34 -0.35
CA PHE A 202 -5.89 -19.12 -0.08
C PHE A 202 -6.77 -17.86 -0.08
N VAL A 203 -7.73 -17.75 -1.01
CA VAL A 203 -8.68 -16.62 -1.05
C VAL A 203 -9.55 -16.59 0.20
N ILE A 204 -10.07 -17.74 0.64
CA ILE A 204 -10.87 -17.85 1.87
C ILE A 204 -10.02 -17.51 3.10
N GLN A 205 -8.78 -17.99 3.14
CA GLN A 205 -7.84 -17.67 4.21
C GLN A 205 -7.52 -16.17 4.25
N ALA A 206 -7.40 -15.50 3.10
CA ALA A 206 -7.23 -14.05 3.05
C ALA A 206 -8.42 -13.33 3.70
N GLY A 207 -9.64 -13.83 3.52
CA GLY A 207 -10.83 -13.32 4.22
C GLY A 207 -10.68 -13.40 5.75
N LYS A 208 -10.20 -14.52 6.28
CA LYS A 208 -9.92 -14.66 7.72
C LYS A 208 -8.84 -13.68 8.19
N VAL A 209 -7.71 -13.62 7.49
CA VAL A 209 -6.58 -12.75 7.87
C VAL A 209 -6.99 -11.27 7.77
N SER A 210 -7.87 -10.92 6.85
CA SER A 210 -8.47 -9.58 6.78
C SER A 210 -9.24 -9.24 8.05
N VAL A 211 -10.08 -10.15 8.56
CA VAL A 211 -10.79 -9.96 9.84
C VAL A 211 -9.81 -9.75 10.98
N ASP A 212 -8.78 -10.59 11.08
CA ASP A 212 -7.78 -10.51 12.15
C ASP A 212 -6.99 -9.17 12.07
N THR A 213 -6.63 -8.73 10.86
CA THR A 213 -5.87 -7.50 10.64
C THR A 213 -6.73 -6.26 10.91
N MET A 214 -8.01 -6.27 10.52
CA MET A 214 -8.94 -5.18 10.86
C MET A 214 -9.15 -5.08 12.38
N ALA A 215 -9.25 -6.22 13.09
CA ALA A 215 -9.34 -6.23 14.54
C ALA A 215 -8.05 -5.69 15.20
N LEU A 216 -6.88 -6.00 14.63
CA LEU A 216 -5.61 -5.43 15.09
C LEU A 216 -5.57 -3.91 14.91
N LEU A 217 -6.00 -3.40 13.76
CA LEU A 217 -6.06 -1.96 13.48
C LEU A 217 -7.10 -1.23 14.35
N ASP A 218 -8.27 -1.84 14.57
CA ASP A 218 -9.30 -1.32 15.48
C ASP A 218 -8.73 -1.17 16.90
N LYS A 219 -8.08 -2.22 17.41
CA LYS A 219 -7.37 -2.18 18.68
C LYS A 219 -6.32 -1.06 18.70
N ALA A 220 -5.45 -1.01 17.69
CA ALA A 220 -4.38 -0.02 17.62
C ALA A 220 -4.91 1.42 17.70
N ASN A 221 -5.96 1.73 16.94
CA ASN A 221 -6.57 3.06 16.94
C ASN A 221 -7.31 3.37 18.24
N THR A 222 -8.12 2.44 18.75
CA THR A 222 -8.96 2.68 19.94
C THR A 222 -8.14 2.73 21.23
N GLU A 223 -7.09 1.92 21.35
CA GLU A 223 -6.16 1.98 22.49
C GLU A 223 -5.30 3.26 22.46
N THR A 224 -4.96 3.77 21.27
CA THR A 224 -4.12 4.97 21.13
C THR A 224 -4.92 6.27 21.26
N TYR A 225 -6.09 6.35 20.62
CA TYR A 225 -6.85 7.60 20.45
C TYR A 225 -8.19 7.62 21.21
N GLY A 226 -8.54 6.52 21.88
CA GLY A 226 -9.79 6.30 22.58
C GLY A 226 -10.89 5.73 21.69
N ASN A 227 -11.94 5.18 22.29
CA ASN A 227 -13.08 4.67 21.53
C ASN A 227 -13.83 5.82 20.84
N PRO A 228 -14.15 5.72 19.54
CA PRO A 228 -15.02 6.67 18.87
C PRO A 228 -16.35 6.85 19.60
N GLU A 229 -16.83 8.08 19.67
CA GLU A 229 -18.09 8.43 20.32
C GLU A 229 -18.96 9.30 19.42
N ILE A 230 -20.27 9.37 19.72
CA ILE A 230 -21.22 10.18 18.95
C ILE A 230 -20.72 11.63 18.88
N THR A 231 -20.55 12.14 17.66
CA THR A 231 -19.96 13.46 17.43
C THR A 231 -20.76 14.22 16.38
N LYS A 232 -21.04 15.50 16.65
CA LYS A 232 -21.53 16.42 15.62
C LYS A 232 -20.32 17.11 15.00
N VAL A 233 -20.05 16.82 13.73
CA VAL A 233 -18.92 17.39 13.00
C VAL A 233 -19.39 18.59 12.19
N ASN A 234 -18.69 19.72 12.33
CA ASN A 234 -18.94 20.90 11.50
C ASN A 234 -18.46 20.64 10.06
N ILE A 235 -19.27 21.04 9.08
CA ILE A 235 -18.95 20.97 7.65
C ILE A 235 -18.81 22.35 6.98
N GLY A 236 -18.93 23.42 7.76
CA GLY A 236 -18.60 24.78 7.36
C GLY A 236 -17.14 25.14 7.61
N VAL A 237 -16.76 26.36 7.25
CA VAL A 237 -15.38 26.87 7.38
C VAL A 237 -15.30 28.04 8.37
N ARG A 238 -14.09 28.30 8.87
CA ARG A 238 -13.71 29.51 9.63
C ARG A 238 -12.91 30.47 8.73
N ASN A 239 -12.46 31.58 9.31
CA ASN A 239 -11.74 32.65 8.60
C ASN A 239 -10.20 32.54 8.68
N ASN A 240 -9.67 31.54 9.40
CA ASN A 240 -8.23 31.28 9.47
C ASN A 240 -7.75 30.53 8.21
N PRO A 241 -6.47 30.62 7.85
CA PRO A 241 -5.87 29.65 6.92
C PRO A 241 -5.96 28.24 7.54
N GLY A 242 -6.00 27.20 6.70
CA GLY A 242 -6.05 25.83 7.19
C GLY A 242 -5.28 24.84 6.35
N ILE A 243 -5.02 23.67 6.95
CA ILE A 243 -4.47 22.49 6.29
C ILE A 243 -5.58 21.43 6.21
N LEU A 244 -5.74 20.82 5.03
CA LEU A 244 -6.67 19.73 4.80
C LEU A 244 -5.92 18.40 4.82
N ILE A 245 -6.20 17.54 5.78
CA ILE A 245 -5.66 16.17 5.83
C ILE A 245 -6.67 15.19 5.23
N SER A 246 -6.18 14.32 4.35
CA SER A 246 -6.98 13.30 3.65
C SER A 246 -6.21 11.98 3.62
N GLY A 247 -6.95 10.87 3.50
CA GLY A 247 -6.40 9.52 3.64
C GLY A 247 -6.95 8.83 4.88
N HIS A 248 -6.15 8.01 5.56
CA HIS A 248 -6.60 7.22 6.72
C HIS A 248 -5.66 7.27 7.93
N ASP A 249 -4.42 7.75 7.78
CA ASP A 249 -3.44 7.65 8.87
C ASP A 249 -3.74 8.63 10.02
N LEU A 250 -4.04 8.07 11.20
CA LEU A 250 -4.37 8.85 12.39
C LEU A 250 -3.14 9.33 13.17
N LYS A 251 -1.96 8.73 12.94
CA LYS A 251 -0.72 9.22 13.54
C LYS A 251 -0.28 10.51 12.86
N ASP A 252 -0.35 10.56 11.53
CA ASP A 252 -0.14 11.81 10.78
C ASP A 252 -1.10 12.92 11.26
N MET A 253 -2.35 12.57 11.57
CA MET A 253 -3.31 13.51 12.14
C MET A 253 -2.90 14.00 13.53
N GLN A 254 -2.45 13.11 14.40
CA GLN A 254 -1.93 13.47 15.73
C GLN A 254 -0.78 14.46 15.61
N GLU A 255 0.23 14.11 14.81
CA GLU A 255 1.44 14.92 14.65
C GLU A 255 1.12 16.27 14.01
N LEU A 256 0.21 16.32 13.02
CA LEU A 256 -0.25 17.55 12.42
C LEU A 256 -0.97 18.45 13.43
N LEU A 257 -1.88 17.89 14.24
CA LEU A 257 -2.59 18.64 15.26
C LEU A 257 -1.65 19.23 16.32
N ASP A 258 -0.69 18.43 16.77
CA ASP A 258 0.32 18.86 17.74
C ASP A 258 1.19 19.98 17.18
N GLN A 259 1.65 19.86 15.92
CA GLN A 259 2.51 20.87 15.29
C GLN A 259 1.78 22.17 14.93
N THR A 260 0.47 22.11 14.66
CA THR A 260 -0.33 23.29 14.29
C THR A 260 -0.91 24.02 15.49
N GLN A 261 -0.83 23.46 16.70
CA GLN A 261 -1.41 24.08 17.89
C GLN A 261 -0.76 25.43 18.22
N GLY A 262 -1.60 26.46 18.36
CA GLY A 262 -1.15 27.83 18.67
C GLY A 262 -0.53 28.60 17.50
N THR A 263 -0.51 28.04 16.29
CA THR A 263 0.08 28.68 15.11
C THR A 263 -0.85 29.66 14.40
N GLY A 264 -2.16 29.57 14.68
CA GLY A 264 -3.20 30.30 13.93
C GLY A 264 -3.63 29.60 12.63
N VAL A 265 -3.15 28.38 12.38
CA VAL A 265 -3.58 27.53 11.26
C VAL A 265 -4.61 26.50 11.76
N ASP A 266 -5.79 26.48 11.14
CA ASP A 266 -6.83 25.51 11.43
C ASP A 266 -6.55 24.16 10.72
N VAL A 267 -7.05 23.06 11.27
CA VAL A 267 -6.98 21.72 10.65
C VAL A 267 -8.38 21.25 10.27
N TYR A 268 -8.51 20.72 9.06
CA TYR A 268 -9.73 20.11 8.53
C TYR A 268 -9.44 18.70 8.04
N THR A 269 -10.39 17.79 8.19
CA THR A 269 -10.35 16.47 7.57
C THR A 269 -11.05 16.46 6.21
N HIS A 270 -10.71 15.50 5.35
CA HIS A 270 -11.40 15.22 4.09
C HIS A 270 -11.52 13.72 3.85
N GLY A 271 -12.60 13.31 3.18
CA GLY A 271 -12.85 11.92 2.82
C GLY A 271 -12.81 10.98 4.04
N GLU A 272 -11.91 10.00 3.98
CA GLU A 272 -11.78 8.94 4.97
C GLU A 272 -11.09 9.40 6.27
N MET A 273 -10.60 10.65 6.34
CA MET A 273 -10.14 11.26 7.60
C MET A 273 -11.29 11.81 8.46
N LEU A 274 -12.52 11.88 7.93
CA LEU A 274 -13.71 12.32 8.69
C LEU A 274 -13.81 11.65 10.07
N PRO A 275 -13.59 10.32 10.23
CA PRO A 275 -13.67 9.65 11.52
C PRO A 275 -12.66 10.11 12.56
N ALA A 276 -11.58 10.82 12.20
CA ALA A 276 -10.69 11.43 13.19
C ALA A 276 -11.45 12.36 14.14
N ASN A 277 -12.53 13.00 13.67
CA ASN A 277 -13.39 13.83 14.53
C ASN A 277 -14.07 13.03 15.66
N TYR A 278 -14.16 11.71 15.55
CA TYR A 278 -14.91 10.87 16.48
C TYR A 278 -14.08 10.45 17.69
N TYR A 279 -12.75 10.54 17.59
CA TYR A 279 -11.81 10.08 18.61
C TYR A 279 -11.61 11.12 19.72
N PRO A 280 -11.77 10.76 21.00
CA PRO A 280 -11.57 11.67 22.13
C PRO A 280 -10.20 12.35 22.14
N ALA A 281 -9.14 11.66 21.72
CA ALA A 281 -7.77 12.21 21.68
C ALA A 281 -7.64 13.45 20.77
N PHE A 282 -8.43 13.55 19.70
CA PHE A 282 -8.39 14.66 18.75
C PHE A 282 -9.40 15.76 19.06
N LYS A 283 -10.46 15.47 19.81
CA LYS A 283 -11.48 16.47 20.17
C LYS A 283 -11.01 17.58 21.10
N LYS A 284 -9.86 17.40 21.75
CA LYS A 284 -9.26 18.38 22.66
C LYS A 284 -8.65 19.60 21.95
N TYR A 285 -8.48 19.55 20.62
CA TYR A 285 -7.83 20.63 19.86
C TYR A 285 -8.87 21.61 19.30
N ASP A 286 -8.90 22.84 19.81
CA ASP A 286 -9.88 23.88 19.40
C ASP A 286 -9.74 24.34 17.94
N HIS A 287 -8.53 24.18 17.36
CA HIS A 287 -8.22 24.51 15.96
C HIS A 287 -8.48 23.34 15.00
N PHE A 288 -8.89 22.17 15.50
CA PHE A 288 -9.46 21.11 14.67
C PHE A 288 -10.94 21.43 14.39
N VAL A 289 -11.22 21.93 13.19
CA VAL A 289 -12.50 22.60 12.89
C VAL A 289 -13.63 21.64 12.53
N GLY A 290 -13.33 20.60 11.76
CA GLY A 290 -14.32 19.68 11.22
C GLY A 290 -13.89 19.06 9.90
N ASN A 291 -14.86 18.74 9.06
CA ASN A 291 -14.64 18.06 7.78
C ASN A 291 -15.03 18.92 6.59
N TYR A 292 -14.15 19.03 5.61
CA TYR A 292 -14.37 19.79 4.39
C TYR A 292 -14.63 18.87 3.20
N GLY A 293 -15.65 19.19 2.40
CA GLY A 293 -15.94 18.49 1.15
C GLY A 293 -16.71 17.17 1.32
N ASN A 294 -16.46 16.23 0.42
CA ASN A 294 -17.17 14.96 0.31
C ASN A 294 -16.17 13.80 0.11
N ALA A 295 -16.51 12.85 -0.78
CA ALA A 295 -15.69 11.70 -1.10
C ALA A 295 -14.60 12.06 -2.12
N TRP A 296 -13.54 11.26 -2.12
CA TRP A 296 -12.30 11.46 -2.87
C TRP A 296 -12.45 11.84 -4.36
N TRP A 297 -13.44 11.31 -5.07
CA TRP A 297 -13.59 11.57 -6.51
C TRP A 297 -13.95 13.03 -6.84
N LYS A 298 -14.45 13.80 -5.86
CA LYS A 298 -14.74 15.24 -6.00
C LYS A 298 -13.55 16.15 -5.68
N GLN A 299 -12.43 15.58 -5.20
CA GLN A 299 -11.34 16.37 -4.63
C GLN A 299 -10.75 17.41 -5.58
N ASN A 300 -10.85 17.22 -6.89
CA ASN A 300 -10.38 18.19 -7.88
C ASN A 300 -11.04 19.58 -7.78
N VAL A 301 -12.29 19.64 -7.35
CA VAL A 301 -13.00 20.90 -7.11
C VAL A 301 -12.81 21.34 -5.67
N GLU A 302 -12.92 20.40 -4.73
CA GLU A 302 -12.88 20.69 -3.30
C GLU A 302 -11.48 21.13 -2.85
N PHE A 303 -10.41 20.44 -3.24
CA PHE A 303 -9.04 20.85 -2.93
C PHE A 303 -8.71 22.20 -3.54
N GLU A 304 -9.18 22.47 -4.75
CA GLU A 304 -9.00 23.77 -5.40
C GLU A 304 -9.67 24.89 -4.59
N GLN A 305 -10.91 24.68 -4.14
CA GLN A 305 -11.68 25.66 -3.35
C GLN A 305 -11.23 25.80 -1.90
N PHE A 306 -10.53 24.81 -1.34
CA PHE A 306 -10.01 24.86 0.03
C PHE A 306 -8.92 25.93 0.22
N ASN A 307 -8.22 26.32 -0.85
CA ASN A 307 -7.11 27.30 -0.90
C ASN A 307 -5.83 26.94 -0.13
N GLY A 308 -5.92 26.31 1.04
CA GLY A 308 -4.79 25.95 1.89
C GLY A 308 -4.05 24.67 1.46
N PRO A 309 -2.95 24.29 2.13
CA PRO A 309 -2.25 23.03 1.87
C PRO A 309 -3.14 21.79 2.04
N ILE A 310 -2.87 20.75 1.24
CA ILE A 310 -3.49 19.43 1.35
C ILE A 310 -2.44 18.39 1.68
N LEU A 311 -2.62 17.62 2.74
CA LEU A 311 -1.80 16.48 3.10
C LEU A 311 -2.52 15.17 2.77
N MET A 312 -1.94 14.38 1.87
CA MET A 312 -2.42 13.05 1.51
C MET A 312 -1.61 11.98 2.25
N THR A 313 -2.21 11.35 3.26
CA THR A 313 -1.59 10.28 4.07
C THR A 313 -1.66 8.92 3.39
N THR A 314 -2.71 8.69 2.59
CA THR A 314 -2.94 7.46 1.83
C THR A 314 -3.68 7.75 0.51
N ASN A 315 -4.11 6.71 -0.21
CA ASN A 315 -5.14 6.86 -1.23
C ASN A 315 -6.42 7.47 -0.65
N CYS A 316 -7.27 8.15 -1.44
CA CYS A 316 -7.21 8.25 -2.90
C CYS A 316 -6.75 9.63 -3.37
N LEU A 317 -5.50 9.74 -3.84
CA LEU A 317 -5.05 10.91 -4.59
C LEU A 317 -5.39 10.73 -6.08
N VAL A 318 -6.33 11.50 -6.62
CA VAL A 318 -6.49 11.65 -8.08
C VAL A 318 -5.44 12.61 -8.63
N PRO A 319 -5.06 12.53 -9.93
CA PRO A 319 -4.10 13.45 -10.52
C PRO A 319 -4.47 14.93 -10.27
N PRO A 320 -3.64 15.69 -9.52
CA PRO A 320 -3.98 17.05 -9.14
C PRO A 320 -3.91 18.01 -10.32
N LYS A 321 -4.75 19.04 -10.29
CA LYS A 321 -4.69 20.14 -11.26
C LYS A 321 -3.52 21.07 -10.95
N ASP A 322 -2.97 21.70 -11.98
CA ASP A 322 -1.87 22.67 -11.84
C ASP A 322 -2.22 23.82 -10.88
N SER A 323 -3.49 24.23 -10.81
CA SER A 323 -3.96 25.34 -9.96
C SER A 323 -3.76 25.12 -8.46
N TYR A 324 -3.61 23.87 -8.00
CA TYR A 324 -3.40 23.57 -6.58
C TYR A 324 -2.27 22.55 -6.31
N LYS A 325 -1.63 22.01 -7.36
CA LYS A 325 -0.59 20.99 -7.24
C LYS A 325 0.56 21.39 -6.31
N GLU A 326 0.99 22.65 -6.34
CA GLU A 326 2.13 23.16 -5.54
C GLU A 326 1.89 23.17 -4.02
N ARG A 327 0.62 23.08 -3.61
CA ARG A 327 0.18 23.02 -2.21
C ARG A 327 -0.39 21.65 -1.83
N VAL A 328 -0.22 20.64 -2.67
CA VAL A 328 -0.41 19.23 -2.27
C VAL A 328 0.90 18.72 -1.68
N PHE A 329 0.78 17.94 -0.61
CA PHE A 329 1.84 17.22 0.06
C PHE A 329 1.42 15.76 0.14
N THR A 330 2.34 14.86 -0.15
CA THR A 330 2.15 13.42 0.08
C THR A 330 3.02 12.98 1.26
N THR A 331 2.57 11.99 2.02
CA THR A 331 3.37 11.30 3.06
C THR A 331 3.11 9.80 2.98
N GLY A 332 3.80 8.99 3.78
CA GLY A 332 3.67 7.54 3.77
C GLY A 332 3.89 6.99 2.37
N ASN A 333 3.03 6.06 1.92
CA ASN A 333 3.14 5.42 0.59
C ASN A 333 2.68 6.29 -0.59
N VAL A 334 2.11 7.48 -0.35
CA VAL A 334 1.52 8.30 -1.40
C VAL A 334 2.61 9.01 -2.22
N GLY A 335 2.48 8.96 -3.55
CA GLY A 335 3.44 9.58 -4.46
C GLY A 335 2.78 10.19 -5.70
N PHE A 336 3.22 11.37 -6.10
CA PHE A 336 2.84 11.96 -7.38
C PHE A 336 3.99 12.81 -7.94
N PRO A 337 4.34 12.67 -9.24
CA PRO A 337 5.45 13.41 -9.83
C PRO A 337 5.32 14.93 -9.67
N GLY A 338 6.33 15.55 -9.05
CA GLY A 338 6.38 16.99 -8.82
C GLY A 338 5.47 17.50 -7.70
N VAL A 339 4.97 16.62 -6.84
CA VAL A 339 4.31 16.97 -5.58
C VAL A 339 5.31 16.79 -4.43
N LYS A 340 5.30 17.68 -3.44
CA LYS A 340 6.23 17.63 -2.31
C LYS A 340 5.92 16.41 -1.44
N HIS A 341 6.95 15.70 -1.01
CA HIS A 341 6.82 14.54 -0.13
C HIS A 341 7.34 14.87 1.27
N ILE A 342 6.58 14.48 2.29
CA ILE A 342 7.00 14.49 3.70
C ILE A 342 7.47 13.06 4.01
N PRO A 343 8.74 12.86 4.39
CA PRO A 343 9.24 11.54 4.77
C PRO A 343 8.71 11.12 6.16
N ASP A 344 8.62 9.80 6.36
CA ASP A 344 8.24 9.15 7.63
C ASP A 344 9.23 9.41 8.79
#